data_AF-A0A9E8QG78-F1
#
_entry.id   AF-A0A9E8QG78-F1
#
_cell.length_a   1.000
_cell.length_b   1.000
_cell.length_c   1.000
_cell.angle_alpha   90.00
_cell.angle_beta   90.00
_cell.angle_gamma   90.00
#
_symmetry.space_group_name_H-M   'P 1'
#
loop_
_entity.id
_entity.type
_entity.pdbx_description
1 polymer ?
#
loop_
_entity_poly.entity_id
_entity_poly.type
_entity_poly.pdbx_seq_one_letter_code
_entity_poly.pdbx_strand_id
1 'polypeptide(L)'
;MSDDTQAPGPDGAGRDTSPGHEVDHDPTGMTDDEKRHDQLTRAPKSDESDAAPRITTEERGDGVTRIDVADTAKVRPGGAG
;
A
#
# COMPACT_ATOMS: atom_id res chain seq x y z
N MET A 1 51.31 22.77 -5.17
CA MET A 1 50.21 22.19 -5.94
C MET A 1 49.97 20.81 -5.34
N SER A 2 49.05 20.72 -4.38
CA SER A 2 48.62 19.44 -3.79
C SER A 2 47.26 19.15 -4.39
N ASP A 3 47.15 18.02 -5.07
CA ASP A 3 45.91 17.54 -5.68
C ASP A 3 45.01 17.01 -4.55
N ASP A 4 44.04 17.82 -4.16
CA ASP A 4 42.97 17.47 -3.24
C ASP A 4 42.02 16.54 -3.99
N THR A 5 42.20 15.23 -3.83
CA THR A 5 41.31 14.21 -4.39
C THR A 5 39.98 14.27 -3.64
N GLN A 6 39.07 15.11 -4.16
CA GLN A 6 37.67 15.13 -3.79
C GLN A 6 37.08 13.73 -4.07
N ALA A 7 36.76 12.98 -3.01
CA ALA A 7 36.06 11.71 -3.12
C ALA A 7 34.72 11.88 -3.85
N PRO A 8 34.27 10.91 -4.68
CA PRO A 8 32.92 10.94 -5.24
C PRO A 8 31.92 10.92 -4.09
N GLY A 9 31.05 11.92 -4.04
CA GLY A 9 29.96 11.98 -3.07
C GLY A 9 29.06 10.73 -3.21
N PRO A 10 28.37 10.32 -2.15
CA PRO A 10 27.54 9.13 -2.19
C PRO A 10 26.49 9.31 -3.29
N ASP A 11 26.59 8.48 -4.31
CA ASP A 11 25.62 8.40 -5.39
C ASP A 11 24.21 8.27 -4.79
N GLY A 12 23.33 9.21 -5.17
CA GLY A 12 21.93 9.23 -4.80
C GLY A 12 21.17 8.07 -5.43
N ALA A 13 21.37 6.86 -4.92
CA ALA A 13 20.68 5.66 -5.33
C ALA A 13 20.34 4.80 -4.11
N GLY A 14 19.27 5.21 -3.45
CA GLY A 14 18.63 4.45 -2.39
C GLY A 14 17.32 5.13 -2.07
N ARG A 15 16.33 4.94 -2.95
CA ARG A 15 14.91 5.10 -2.59
C ARG A 15 14.77 4.51 -1.19
N ASP A 16 14.26 5.26 -0.22
CA ASP A 16 13.90 4.76 1.10
C ASP A 16 12.97 3.55 0.92
N THR A 17 13.54 2.36 0.73
CA THR A 17 12.94 1.12 1.15
C THR A 17 13.18 1.14 2.64
N SER A 18 12.42 1.99 3.34
CA SER A 18 12.35 1.96 4.80
C SER A 18 12.27 0.47 5.17
N PRO A 19 13.17 0.00 6.05
CA PRO A 19 13.25 -1.41 6.40
C PRO A 19 11.83 -1.87 6.70
N GLY A 20 11.39 -2.89 5.94
CA GLY A 20 9.98 -3.16 5.69
C GLY A 20 9.18 -3.05 6.97
N HIS A 21 8.09 -2.26 6.91
CA HIS A 21 7.11 -2.04 7.98
C HIS A 21 7.29 -3.11 9.05
N GLU A 22 8.12 -2.81 10.06
CA GLU A 22 8.28 -3.73 11.19
C GLU A 22 6.84 -3.93 11.61
N VAL A 23 6.33 -5.16 11.51
CA VAL A 23 4.97 -5.47 11.95
C VAL A 23 5.05 -5.26 13.45
N ASP A 24 4.88 -4.02 13.89
CA ASP A 24 4.70 -3.64 15.26
C ASP A 24 3.63 -4.59 15.74
N HIS A 25 4.03 -5.55 16.58
CA HIS A 25 3.14 -6.60 17.02
C HIS A 25 2.02 -5.91 17.76
N ASP A 26 0.89 -5.80 17.05
CA ASP A 26 -0.25 -5.08 17.53
C ASP A 26 -0.70 -5.71 18.85
N PRO A 27 -0.93 -4.92 19.90
CA PRO A 27 -1.22 -5.45 21.22
C PRO A 27 -2.53 -6.26 21.26
N THR A 28 -3.37 -6.17 20.24
CA THR A 28 -4.59 -6.96 20.09
C THR A 28 -4.34 -8.35 19.48
N GLY A 29 -3.17 -8.59 18.89
CA GLY A 29 -2.84 -9.85 18.20
C GLY A 29 -3.56 -10.04 16.86
N MET A 30 -4.30 -9.04 16.38
CA MET A 30 -5.00 -9.10 15.09
C MET A 30 -4.04 -8.84 13.91
N THR A 31 -4.26 -9.55 12.81
CA THR A 31 -3.64 -9.25 11.52
C THR A 31 -4.16 -7.93 10.95
N ASP A 32 -3.45 -7.34 9.99
CA ASP A 32 -3.88 -6.07 9.37
C ASP A 32 -5.18 -6.23 8.58
N ASP A 33 -5.45 -7.42 8.04
CA ASP A 33 -6.71 -7.75 7.40
C ASP A 33 -7.87 -7.76 8.39
N GLU A 34 -7.68 -8.36 9.57
CA GLU A 34 -8.67 -8.37 10.65
C GLU A 34 -8.93 -6.97 11.21
N LYS A 35 -7.88 -6.17 11.44
CA LYS A 35 -8.03 -4.78 11.89
C LYS A 35 -8.79 -3.93 10.88
N ARG A 36 -8.48 -4.09 9.59
CA ARG A 36 -9.17 -3.38 8.51
C ARG A 36 -10.64 -3.80 8.47
N HIS A 37 -10.92 -5.09 8.57
CA HIS A 37 -12.29 -5.61 8.60
C HIS A 37 -13.10 -5.01 9.76
N ASP A 38 -12.57 -5.09 10.98
CA ASP A 38 -13.24 -4.53 12.17
C ASP A 38 -13.46 -3.02 12.03
N GLN A 39 -12.47 -2.28 11.55
CA GLN A 39 -12.60 -0.84 11.33
C GLN A 39 -13.68 -0.48 10.31
N LEU A 40 -13.82 -1.26 9.23
CA LEU A 40 -14.78 -0.99 8.15
C LEU A 40 -16.21 -1.43 8.52
N THR A 41 -16.37 -2.42 9.41
CA THR A 41 -17.67 -2.94 9.84
C THR A 41 -18.22 -2.28 11.11
N ARG A 42 -17.40 -1.51 11.84
CA ARG A 42 -17.78 -0.84 13.10
C ARG A 42 -18.87 0.22 12.95
N ALA A 43 -19.05 0.81 11.76
CA ALA A 43 -19.98 1.92 11.59
C ALA A 43 -21.45 1.46 11.60
N PRO A 44 -22.39 2.26 12.15
CA PRO A 44 -23.80 1.95 12.05
C PRO A 44 -24.23 1.95 10.57
N LYS A 45 -24.89 0.87 10.15
CA LYS A 45 -25.27 0.56 8.76
C LYS A 45 -24.14 0.01 7.86
N SER A 46 -22.94 -0.24 8.39
CA SER A 46 -21.96 -1.07 7.67
C SER A 46 -22.45 -2.51 7.54
N ASP A 47 -22.04 -3.17 6.47
CA ASP A 47 -22.23 -4.61 6.29
C ASP A 47 -20.91 -5.30 5.86
N GLU A 48 -20.90 -6.63 5.77
CA GLU A 48 -19.71 -7.42 5.42
C GLU A 48 -19.08 -7.00 4.08
N SER A 49 -19.89 -6.52 3.14
CA SER A 49 -19.43 -6.04 1.83
C SER A 49 -18.55 -4.79 1.96
N ASP A 50 -18.64 -4.05 3.07
CA ASP A 50 -17.80 -2.88 3.30
C ASP A 50 -16.35 -3.24 3.62
N ALA A 51 -16.10 -4.44 4.14
CA ALA A 51 -14.76 -4.96 4.37
C ALA A 51 -14.13 -5.59 3.12
N ALA A 52 -14.92 -5.84 2.07
CA ALA A 52 -14.44 -6.47 0.84
C ALA A 52 -13.40 -5.60 0.11
N PRO A 53 -12.36 -6.21 -0.49
CA PRO A 53 -11.40 -5.49 -1.33
C PRO A 53 -12.10 -4.77 -2.49
N ARG A 54 -11.82 -3.48 -2.67
CA ARG A 54 -12.39 -2.64 -3.75
C ARG A 54 -11.44 -2.46 -4.94
N ILE A 55 -10.20 -2.92 -4.81
CA ILE A 55 -9.14 -2.74 -5.78
C ILE A 55 -8.49 -4.10 -6.04
N THR A 56 -8.18 -4.40 -7.29
CA THR A 56 -7.37 -5.55 -7.70
C THR A 56 -6.04 -5.04 -8.25
N THR A 57 -4.96 -5.74 -7.92
CA THR A 57 -3.62 -5.42 -8.42
C THR A 57 -3.09 -6.56 -9.27
N GLU A 58 -2.57 -6.22 -10.45
CA GLU A 58 -1.95 -7.16 -11.37
C GLU A 58 -0.50 -6.75 -11.62
N GLU A 59 0.44 -7.63 -11.33
CA GLU A 59 1.83 -7.41 -11.71
C GLU A 59 2.00 -7.64 -13.22
N ARG A 60 2.51 -6.63 -13.93
CA ARG A 60 2.68 -6.67 -15.39
C ARG A 60 4.13 -6.94 -15.83
N GLY A 61 5.06 -7.03 -14.88
CA GLY A 61 6.51 -7.08 -15.13
C GLY A 61 7.17 -5.70 -15.05
N ASP A 62 8.49 -5.66 -15.10
CA ASP A 62 9.30 -4.42 -15.13
C ASP A 62 9.04 -3.42 -13.98
N GLY A 63 8.62 -3.94 -12.82
CA GLY A 63 8.24 -3.11 -11.66
C GLY A 63 6.93 -2.35 -11.84
N VAL A 64 6.13 -2.70 -12.85
CA VAL A 64 4.82 -2.11 -13.12
C VAL A 64 3.73 -2.94 -12.46
N THR A 65 2.99 -2.31 -11.54
CA THR A 65 1.77 -2.86 -10.97
C THR A 65 0.58 -2.12 -11.56
N ARG A 66 -0.27 -2.84 -12.27
CA ARG A 66 -1.56 -2.31 -12.72
C ARG A 66 -2.55 -2.39 -11.56
N ILE A 67 -3.30 -1.31 -11.37
CA ILE A 67 -4.31 -1.19 -10.32
C ILE A 67 -5.65 -0.95 -11.02
N ASP A 68 -6.61 -1.85 -10.80
CA ASP A 68 -7.97 -1.74 -11.34
C ASP A 68 -9.00 -1.72 -10.20
N VAL A 69 -10.18 -1.16 -10.47
CA VAL A 69 -11.30 -1.18 -9.52
C VAL A 69 -11.96 -2.56 -9.58
N ALA A 70 -12.02 -3.24 -8.43
CA ALA A 70 -12.56 -4.59 -8.33
C ALA A 70 -14.00 -4.66 -8.80
N ASP A 71 -14.39 -5.79 -9.39
CA ASP A 71 -15.73 -5.89 -9.96
C ASP A 71 -16.86 -5.87 -8.94
N THR A 72 -16.53 -6.29 -7.73
CA THR A 72 -17.37 -6.30 -6.53
C THR A 72 -17.54 -4.90 -5.92
N ALA A 73 -16.80 -3.88 -6.38
CA ALA A 73 -16.88 -2.54 -5.82
C ALA A 73 -18.24 -1.89 -6.12
N LYS A 74 -18.95 -1.52 -5.04
CA LYS A 74 -20.25 -0.83 -5.11
C LYS A 74 -20.20 0.52 -5.85
N VAL A 75 -19.06 1.21 -5.81
CA VAL A 75 -18.85 2.51 -6.46
C VAL A 75 -17.61 2.42 -7.34
N ARG A 76 -17.74 2.80 -8.61
CA ARG A 76 -16.61 2.89 -9.55
C ARG A 76 -16.37 4.35 -9.95
N PRO A 77 -15.27 4.98 -9.52
CA PRO A 77 -14.93 6.31 -9.97
C PRO A 77 -14.69 6.30 -11.50
N GLY A 78 -15.27 7.28 -12.21
CA GLY A 78 -15.20 7.37 -13.68
C GLY A 78 -16.47 6.93 -14.43
N GLY A 79 -17.48 6.41 -13.73
CA GLY A 79 -18.80 6.09 -14.29
C GLY A 79 -19.83 7.19 -14.06
N ALA A 80 -19.66 8.35 -14.70
CA ALA A 80 -20.70 9.34 -15.00
C ALA A 80 -20.10 10.41 -15.93
N GLY A 81 -20.24 10.19 -17.24
CA GLY A 81 -20.07 11.19 -18.30
C GLY A 81 -21.28 11.11 -19.21
#